data_AF-A0A3N0A0D8-F1
#
_entry.id   AF-A0A3N0A0D8-F1
#
_cell.length_a   1.000
_cell.length_b   1.000
_cell.length_c   1.000
_cell.angle_alpha   90.00
_cell.angle_beta   90.00
_cell.angle_gamma   90.00
#
_symmetry.space_group_name_H-M   'P 1'
#
loop_
_entity.id
_entity.type
_entity.pdbx_description
1 polymer ?
#
loop_
_entity_poly.entity_id
_entity_poly.type
_entity_poly.pdbx_seq_one_letter_code
_entity_poly.pdbx_strand_id
1 'polypeptide(L)' 'CDLIPPQVHSMLDGWVRESLSEFLNNVLSLPPGSERDEAKRVLKHRMETLVDKNLKRTLYSVCRSLKILN' A
#
# COMPACT_ATOMS: atom_id res chain seq x y z
N CYS A 1 24.04 -14.95 9.11
CA CYS A 1 23.64 -13.82 8.25
C CYS A 1 22.37 -14.28 7.58
N ASP A 2 21.21 -13.94 8.13
CA ASP A 2 19.94 -14.46 7.65
C ASP A 2 19.60 -13.72 6.37
N LEU A 3 19.87 -14.38 5.24
CA LEU A 3 19.52 -13.86 3.92
C LEU A 3 18.00 -13.75 3.85
N ILE A 4 17.51 -12.55 3.55
CA ILE A 4 16.09 -12.33 3.26
C ILE A 4 15.71 -13.23 2.08
N PRO A 5 14.66 -14.07 2.20
CA PRO A 5 14.22 -14.90 1.09
C PRO A 5 13.97 -14.05 -0.17
N PRO A 6 14.36 -14.50 -1.38
CA PRO A 6 14.24 -13.70 -2.60
C PRO A 6 12.83 -13.15 -2.87
N GLN A 7 11.80 -13.93 -2.48
CA GLN A 7 10.41 -13.52 -2.58
C GLN A 7 10.09 -12.32 -1.69
N VAL A 8 10.59 -12.31 -0.45
CA VAL A 8 10.40 -11.21 0.49
C VAL A 8 11.17 -9.97 0.01
N HIS A 9 12.38 -10.16 -0.49
CA HIS A 9 13.17 -9.07 -1.08
C HIS A 9 12.44 -8.42 -2.26
N SER A 10 11.92 -9.21 -3.20
CA SER A 10 11.16 -8.70 -4.35
C SER A 10 9.89 -7.96 -3.93
N MET A 11 9.21 -8.43 -2.89
CA MET A 11 8.04 -7.73 -2.36
C MET A 11 8.41 -6.39 -1.75
N LEU A 12 9.51 -6.32 -0.97
CA LEU A 12 10.01 -5.08 -0.38
C LEU A 12 10.48 -4.09 -1.45
N ASP A 13 11.19 -4.57 -2.47
CA ASP A 13 11.62 -3.75 -3.61
C ASP A 13 10.40 -3.16 -4.35
N GLY A 14 9.38 -3.98 -4.63
CA GLY A 14 8.12 -3.50 -5.20
C GLY A 14 7.41 -2.49 -4.29
N TRP A 15 7.41 -2.72 -2.97
CA TRP A 15 6.81 -1.80 -2.00
C TRP A 15 7.46 -0.41 -2.02
N VAL A 16 8.79 -0.38 -2.14
CA VAL A 16 9.59 0.85 -2.22
C VAL A 16 9.40 1.53 -3.58
N ARG A 17 9.51 0.79 -4.69
CA ARG A 17 9.35 1.34 -6.06
C ARG A 17 7.99 1.98 -6.28
N GLU A 18 6.96 1.43 -5.66
CA GLU A 18 5.59 1.90 -5.81
C GLU A 18 5.21 3.00 -4.79
N SER A 19 6.13 3.42 -3.93
CA SER A 19 5.92 4.45 -2.89
C SER A 19 4.76 4.13 -1.92
N LEU A 20 4.48 2.84 -1.66
CA LEU A 20 3.25 2.45 -0.95
C LEU A 20 3.19 2.96 0.50
N SER A 21 4.35 3.04 1.17
CA SER A 21 4.45 3.58 2.53
C SER A 21 4.03 5.05 2.60
N GLU A 22 4.35 5.84 1.57
CA GLU A 22 4.03 7.27 1.52
C GLU A 22 2.53 7.47 1.34
N PHE A 23 1.90 6.71 0.43
CA PHE A 23 0.45 6.74 0.26
C PHE A 23 -0.30 6.31 1.52
N LEU A 24 0.15 5.24 2.19
CA LEU A 24 -0.45 4.78 3.44
C LEU A 24 -0.30 5.83 4.54
N ASN A 25 0.90 6.39 4.72
CA ASN A 25 1.14 7.42 5.71
C ASN A 25 0.27 8.65 5.47
N ASN A 26 0.09 9.07 4.21
CA ASN A 26 -0.78 10.19 3.87
C ASN A 26 -2.25 9.93 4.28
N VAL A 27 -2.76 8.71 4.09
CA VAL A 27 -4.12 8.35 4.53
C VAL A 27 -4.25 8.29 6.05
N LEU A 28 -3.20 7.84 6.74
CA LEU A 28 -3.21 7.62 8.19
C LEU A 28 -2.90 8.89 9.00
N SER A 29 -2.14 9.83 8.44
CA SER A 29 -1.80 11.10 9.09
C SER A 29 -2.93 12.12 9.03
N LEU A 30 -3.81 12.01 8.03
CA LEU A 30 -4.92 12.94 7.85
C LEU A 30 -6.08 12.64 8.81
N PRO A 31 -6.71 13.67 9.41
CA PRO A 31 -7.93 13.50 10.18
C PRO A 31 -9.09 13.05 9.26
N PRO A 32 -10.16 12.43 9.79
CA PRO A 32 -11.36 12.14 9.02
C PRO A 32 -11.89 13.41 8.31
N GLY A 33 -12.12 13.33 7.00
CA GLY A 33 -12.55 14.47 6.19
C GLY A 33 -12.28 14.25 4.71
N SER A 34 -12.61 15.27 3.91
CA SER A 34 -12.47 15.25 2.44
C SER A 34 -11.05 14.95 1.96
N GLU A 35 -10.04 15.52 2.63
CA GLU A 35 -8.63 15.28 2.30
C GLU A 35 -8.23 13.83 2.48
N ARG A 36 -8.66 13.21 3.59
CA ARG A 36 -8.40 11.79 3.84
C ARG A 36 -9.13 10.91 2.83
N ASP A 37 -10.34 11.28 2.43
CA ASP A 37 -11.10 10.51 1.44
C ASP A 37 -10.53 10.65 0.02
N GLU A 38 -9.93 11.79 -0.31
CA GLU A 38 -9.11 11.94 -1.52
C GLU A 38 -7.86 11.06 -1.45
N ALA A 39 -7.13 11.10 -0.34
CA ALA A 39 -5.94 10.25 -0.14
C ALA A 39 -6.28 8.75 -0.26
N LYS A 40 -7.43 8.30 0.27
CA LYS A 40 -7.94 6.93 0.08
C LYS A 40 -8.20 6.61 -1.39
N ARG A 41 -8.79 7.54 -2.15
CA ARG A 41 -9.06 7.36 -3.59
C ARG A 41 -7.77 7.22 -4.38
N VAL A 42 -6.78 8.07 -4.10
CA VAL A 42 -5.45 7.99 -4.73
C VAL A 42 -4.77 6.65 -4.42
N LEU A 43 -4.76 6.23 -3.15
CA LEU A 43 -4.20 4.94 -2.75
C LEU A 43 -4.92 3.76 -3.43
N LYS A 44 -6.26 3.80 -3.52
CA LYS A 44 -7.05 2.78 -4.20
C LYS A 44 -6.71 2.73 -5.70
N HIS A 45 -6.64 3.87 -6.37
CA HIS A 45 -6.25 3.95 -7.77
C HIS A 45 -4.85 3.35 -7.98
N ARG A 46 -3.88 3.70 -7.12
CA ARG A 46 -2.53 3.15 -7.19
C ARG A 46 -2.55 1.63 -7.07
N MET A 47 -3.26 1.09 -6.07
CA MET A 47 -3.44 -0.36 -5.89
C MET A 47 -4.06 -1.05 -7.12
N GLU A 48 -5.02 -0.40 -7.78
CA GLU A 48 -5.66 -0.95 -8.97
C GLU A 48 -4.69 -1.03 -10.16
N THR A 49 -3.78 -0.06 -10.30
CA THR A 49 -2.75 0.01 -11.36
C THR A 49 -1.54 -0.91 -11.15
N LEU A 50 -1.38 -1.54 -9.98
CA LEU A 50 -0.27 -2.45 -9.71
C LEU A 50 -0.29 -3.66 -10.65
N VAL A 51 0.81 -3.89 -11.35
CA VAL A 51 1.00 -5.03 -12.26
C VAL A 51 1.31 -6.31 -11.48
N ASP A 52 2.10 -6.21 -10.40
CA ASP A 52 2.44 -7.35 -9.56
C ASP A 52 1.24 -7.80 -8.73
N LYS A 53 0.73 -9.01 -9.02
CA LYS A 53 -0.44 -9.59 -8.36
C LYS A 53 -0.22 -9.89 -6.87
N ASN A 54 1.00 -10.26 -6.49
CA ASN A 54 1.32 -10.53 -5.09
C ASN A 54 1.39 -9.23 -4.31
N LEU A 55 2.06 -8.21 -4.84
CA LEU A 55 2.13 -6.88 -4.24
C LEU A 55 0.74 -6.27 -4.08
N LYS A 56 -0.11 -6.37 -5.12
CA LYS A 56 -1.51 -5.93 -5.08
C LYS A 56 -2.31 -6.64 -3.98
N ARG A 57 -2.17 -7.97 -3.86
CA ARG A 57 -2.84 -8.76 -2.82
C ARG A 57 -2.37 -8.33 -1.43
N THR A 58 -1.06 -8.17 -1.23
CA THR A 58 -0.49 -7.73 0.04
C THR A 58 -1.00 -6.33 0.42
N LEU A 59 -0.96 -5.38 -0.51
CA LEU A 59 -1.47 -4.03 -0.28
C LEU A 59 -2.97 -4.04 0.05
N TYR A 60 -3.78 -4.84 -0.65
CA TYR A 60 -5.20 -5.00 -0.34
C TYR A 60 -5.42 -5.49 1.10
N SER A 61 -4.70 -6.53 1.51
CA SER A 61 -4.78 -7.07 2.88
C SER A 61 -4.41 -6.00 3.92
N VAL A 62 -3.34 -5.24 3.70
CA VAL A 62 -2.91 -4.15 4.59
C VAL A 62 -3.98 -3.06 4.67
N CYS A 63 -4.49 -2.59 3.53
CA CYS A 63 -5.54 -1.57 3.48
C CYS A 63 -6.84 -2.03 4.19
N ARG A 64 -7.21 -3.32 4.08
CA ARG A 64 -8.36 -3.89 4.77
C ARG A 64 -8.13 -3.96 6.28
N SER A 65 -6.96 -4.42 6.74
CA SER A 65 -6.59 -4.45 8.17
C SER A 65 -6.60 -3.06 8.80
N LEU A 66 -6.19 -2.04 8.05
CA LEU A 66 -6.19 -0.64 8.47
C LEU A 66 -7.56 0.05 8.35
N LYS A 67 -8.62 -0.67 7.92
CA LYS A 67 -9.97 -0.13 7.67
C LYS A 67 -9.97 1.06 6.69
N ILE A 68 -9.03 1.04 5.74
CA ILE A 68 -8.95 2.01 4.64
C ILE A 68 -9.95 1.63 3.54
N LEU A 69 -10.01 0.33 3.23
CA LEU A 69 -10.99 -0.26 2.35
C LEU A 69 -12.05 -0.92 3.24
N ASN A 70 -13.29 -0.42 3.17
CA ASN A 70 -14.45 -1.07 3.76
C ASN A 70 -14.82 -2.32 2.96
#